data_AF-A0A858Q5R2-F1
#
_entry.id   AF-A0A858Q5R2-F1
#
_cell.length_a   1.000
_cell.length_b   1.000
_cell.length_c   1.000
_cell.angle_alpha   90.00
_cell.angle_beta   90.00
_cell.angle_gamma   90.00
#
_symmetry.space_group_name_H-M   'P 1'
#
loop_
_entity.id
_entity.type
_entity.pdbx_description
1 polymer ?
#
loop_
_entity_poly.entity_id
_entity_poly.type
_entity_poly.pdbx_seq_one_letter_code
_entity_poly.pdbx_strand_id
1 'polypeptide(L)'
;MEPDYEALGRYYASLETFNELSSKRHRLSGELCRMLSHSMERNNDVLTLFDHKTARMLLEDIIALNAHLIQVAEHINRHAAECGKPKIRTLYRKG
;
A
#
# COMPACT_ATOMS: atom_id res chain seq x y z
N MET A 1 -26.44 17.65 -17.88
CA MET A 1 -25.46 16.59 -18.19
C MET A 1 -25.68 15.50 -17.17
N GLU A 2 -26.18 14.33 -17.57
CA GLU A 2 -26.29 13.20 -16.66
C GLU A 2 -24.87 12.73 -16.27
N PRO A 3 -24.65 12.29 -15.01
CA PRO A 3 -23.36 11.73 -14.62
C PRO A 3 -23.07 10.48 -15.44
N ASP A 4 -21.82 10.32 -15.90
CA ASP A 4 -21.35 9.03 -16.41
C ASP A 4 -21.25 8.03 -15.23
N TYR A 5 -22.35 7.32 -14.99
CA TYR A 5 -22.46 6.34 -13.91
C TYR A 5 -21.48 5.16 -14.08
N GLU A 6 -21.05 4.87 -15.31
CA GLU A 6 -20.09 3.81 -15.60
C GLU A 6 -18.68 4.26 -15.18
N ALA A 7 -18.28 5.48 -15.53
CA ALA A 7 -17.03 6.08 -15.05
C ALA A 7 -17.01 6.21 -13.53
N LEU A 8 -18.15 6.56 -12.93
CA LEU A 8 -18.31 6.62 -11.47
C LEU A 8 -18.13 5.23 -10.83
N GLY A 9 -18.71 4.19 -11.42
CA GLY A 9 -18.53 2.80 -10.98
C GLY A 9 -17.07 2.35 -11.03
N ARG A 10 -16.38 2.61 -12.15
CA ARG A 10 -14.93 2.31 -12.31
C ARG A 10 -14.07 3.05 -11.28
N TYR A 11 -14.41 4.31 -11.00
CA TYR A 11 -13.73 5.10 -9.97
C TYR A 11 -13.85 4.44 -8.58
N TYR A 12 -15.06 4.07 -8.15
CA TYR A 12 -15.27 3.48 -6.83
C TYR A 12 -14.65 2.08 -6.70
N ALA A 13 -14.72 1.24 -7.75
CA ALA A 13 -14.06 -0.06 -7.77
C ALA A 13 -12.53 0.06 -7.64
N SER A 14 -11.94 1.04 -8.34
CA SER A 14 -10.50 1.33 -8.23
C SER A 14 -10.14 1.86 -6.84
N LEU A 15 -10.99 2.68 -6.23
CA LEU A 15 -10.80 3.22 -4.89
C LEU A 15 -10.88 2.13 -3.81
N GLU A 16 -11.81 1.19 -3.95
CA GLU A 16 -11.91 0.02 -3.07
C GLU A 16 -10.63 -0.82 -3.14
N THR A 17 -10.18 -1.14 -4.35
CA THR A 17 -8.91 -1.87 -4.58
C THR A 17 -7.72 -1.13 -3.92
N PHE A 18 -7.67 0.20 -4.05
CA PHE A 18 -6.61 1.00 -3.42
C PHE A 18 -6.65 0.93 -1.89
N ASN A 19 -7.83 0.95 -1.29
CA ASN A 19 -8.00 0.85 0.16
C ASN A 19 -7.60 -0.52 0.69
N GLU A 20 -7.95 -1.60 -0.02
CA GLU A 20 -7.52 -2.96 0.30
C GLU A 20 -6.00 -3.10 0.26
N LEU A 21 -5.37 -2.65 -0.83
CA LEU A 21 -3.92 -2.68 -0.99
C LEU A 21 -3.22 -1.81 0.07
N SER A 22 -3.78 -0.65 0.41
CA SER A 22 -3.24 0.25 1.44
C SER A 22 -3.29 -0.39 2.82
N SER A 23 -4.39 -1.08 3.13
CA SER A 23 -4.55 -1.83 4.38
C SER A 23 -3.58 -3.00 4.46
N LYS A 24 -3.41 -3.74 3.35
CA LYS A 24 -2.42 -4.83 3.26
C LYS A 24 -1.00 -4.33 3.47
N ARG A 25 -0.61 -3.22 2.82
CA ARG A 25 0.69 -2.59 3.03
C ARG A 25 0.90 -2.21 4.50
N HIS A 26 -0.08 -1.57 5.13
CA HIS A 26 0.00 -1.18 6.54
C HIS A 26 0.22 -2.40 7.45
N ARG A 27 -0.49 -3.50 7.18
CA ARG A 27 -0.32 -4.76 7.92
C ARG A 27 1.10 -5.30 7.81
N LEU A 28 1.64 -5.42 6.59
CA LEU A 28 3.00 -5.96 6.38
C LEU A 28 4.08 -5.04 6.99
N SER A 29 3.94 -3.72 6.86
CA SER A 29 4.85 -2.78 7.52
C SER A 29 4.77 -2.90 9.04
N GLY A 30 3.57 -3.09 9.60
CA GLY A 30 3.39 -3.34 11.03
C GLY A 30 4.05 -4.64 11.50
N GLU A 31 3.96 -5.69 10.70
CA GLU A 31 4.63 -6.98 10.96
C GLU A 31 6.15 -6.84 10.95
N LEU A 32 6.71 -6.16 9.96
CA LEU A 32 8.13 -5.84 9.88
C LEU A 32 8.59 -5.02 11.10
N CYS A 33 7.84 -3.99 11.48
CA CYS A 33 8.13 -3.19 12.67
C CYS A 33 8.14 -4.03 13.95
N ARG A 34 7.17 -4.93 14.14
CA ARG A 34 7.14 -5.82 15.31
C ARG A 34 8.36 -6.74 15.36
N MET A 35 8.75 -7.30 14.21
CA MET A 35 9.90 -8.18 14.14
C MET A 35 11.21 -7.45 14.43
N LEU A 36 11.36 -6.21 13.95
CA LEU A 36 12.48 -5.34 14.30
C LEU A 36 12.48 -5.00 15.80
N SER A 37 11.34 -4.56 16.36
CA SER A 37 11.24 -4.26 17.80
C SER A 37 11.62 -5.46 18.66
N HIS A 38 11.12 -6.65 18.34
CA HIS A 38 11.44 -7.88 19.07
C HIS A 38 12.93 -8.23 19.03
N SER A 39 13.61 -7.96 17.90
CA SER A 39 15.06 -8.15 17.80
C SER A 39 15.88 -7.08 18.53
N MET A 40 15.31 -5.90 18.75
CA MET A 40 15.94 -4.78 19.44
C MET A 40 15.68 -4.78 20.94
N GLU A 41 14.68 -5.53 21.42
CA GLU A 41 14.43 -5.72 22.85
C GLU A 41 15.64 -6.37 23.51
N ARG A 42 16.34 -5.60 24.35
CA ARG A 42 17.46 -6.08 25.15
C ARG A 42 16.94 -6.99 26.27
N ASN A 43 16.80 -8.27 25.99
CA ASN A 43 16.80 -9.29 27.02
C ASN A 43 18.25 -9.74 27.24
N ASN A 44 18.82 -9.39 28.39
CA ASN A 44 20.21 -9.71 28.75
C ASN A 44 20.49 -11.23 28.81
N ASP A 45 19.46 -12.07 28.77
CA ASP A 45 19.57 -13.53 28.92
C ASP A 45 19.18 -14.33 27.67
N VAL A 46 18.69 -13.71 26.59
CA VAL A 46 18.25 -14.43 25.38
C VAL A 46 18.77 -13.74 24.12
N LEU A 47 19.65 -14.43 23.39
CA LEU A 47 19.99 -14.05 22.01
C LEU A 47 18.77 -14.31 21.12
N THR A 48 17.98 -13.28 20.82
CA THR A 48 16.94 -13.34 19.80
C THR A 48 17.58 -13.36 18.42
N LEU A 49 17.52 -14.51 17.75
CA LEU A 49 17.92 -14.66 16.34
C LEU A 49 16.93 -13.89 15.46
N PHE A 50 17.41 -12.86 14.77
CA PHE A 50 16.60 -12.14 13.80
C PHE A 50 16.48 -12.93 12.50
N ASP A 51 15.24 -13.21 12.07
CA ASP A 51 14.99 -13.89 10.81
C ASP A 51 15.09 -12.92 9.61
N HIS A 52 16.31 -12.78 9.13
CA HIS A 52 16.63 -11.96 7.95
C HIS A 52 15.88 -12.41 6.68
N LYS A 53 15.56 -13.71 6.55
CA LYS A 53 14.88 -14.24 5.36
C LYS A 53 13.44 -13.77 5.33
N THR A 54 12.73 -13.91 6.44
CA THR A 54 11.36 -13.42 6.58
C THR A 54 11.31 -11.88 6.43
N ALA A 55 12.28 -11.16 6.99
CA ALA A 55 12.41 -9.70 6.81
C ALA A 55 12.52 -9.30 5.33
N ARG A 56 13.37 -10.00 4.59
CA ARG A 56 13.57 -9.73 3.17
C ARG A 56 12.30 -10.00 2.37
N MET A 57 11.62 -11.12 2.63
CA MET A 57 10.37 -11.45 1.94
C MET A 57 9.28 -10.39 2.20
N LEU A 58 9.13 -9.95 3.46
CA LEU A 58 8.19 -8.88 3.80
C LEU A 58 8.52 -7.57 3.09
N LEU A 59 9.80 -7.21 2.98
CA LEU A 59 10.24 -6.02 2.25
C LEU A 59 9.96 -6.12 0.75
N GLU A 60 10.24 -7.27 0.13
CA GLU A 60 9.94 -7.53 -1.28
C GLU A 60 8.43 -7.42 -1.55
N ASP A 61 7.59 -7.99 -0.68
CA ASP A 61 6.13 -7.88 -0.76
C ASP A 61 5.63 -6.43 -0.61
N ILE A 62 6.22 -5.66 0.32
CA ILE A 62 5.89 -4.23 0.49
C ILE A 62 6.27 -3.43 -0.75
N ILE A 63 7.42 -3.71 -1.37
CA ILE A 63 7.86 -3.05 -2.61
C ILE A 63 6.87 -3.36 -3.75
N ALA A 64 6.50 -4.63 -3.93
CA ALA A 64 5.54 -5.04 -4.94
C ALA A 64 4.16 -4.38 -4.72
N LEU A 65 3.68 -4.32 -3.47
CA LEU A 65 2.43 -3.64 -3.12
C LEU A 65 2.48 -2.14 -3.39
N ASN A 66 3.61 -1.49 -3.11
CA ASN A 66 3.78 -0.06 -3.41
C ASN A 66 3.73 0.21 -4.92
N ALA A 67 4.35 -0.64 -5.74
CA ALA A 67 4.24 -0.54 -7.19
C ALA A 67 2.78 -0.69 -7.66
N HIS A 68 2.04 -1.65 -7.10
CA HIS A 68 0.63 -1.86 -7.44
C HIS A 68 -0.25 -0.68 -6.98
N LEU A 69 -0.01 -0.14 -5.78
CA LEU A 69 -0.71 1.05 -5.29
C LEU A 69 -0.53 2.27 -6.19
N ILE A 70 0.67 2.45 -6.77
CA ILE A 70 0.93 3.52 -7.73
C ILE A 70 0.08 3.32 -8.98
N GLN A 71 0.06 2.11 -9.56
CA GLN A 71 -0.74 1.80 -10.74
C GLN A 71 -2.23 2.04 -10.47
N VAL A 72 -2.78 1.52 -9.37
CA VAL A 72 -4.19 1.71 -9.02
C VAL A 72 -4.50 3.19 -8.80
N ALA A 73 -3.60 3.96 -8.20
CA ALA A 73 -3.80 5.40 -8.04
C ALA A 73 -3.83 6.17 -9.37
N GLU A 74 -3.04 5.75 -10.36
CA GLU A 74 -3.11 6.28 -11.72
C GLU A 74 -4.45 5.95 -12.39
N HIS A 75 -4.97 4.73 -12.19
CA HIS A 75 -6.31 4.33 -12.65
C HIS A 75 -7.41 5.17 -12.00
N ILE A 76 -7.37 5.36 -10.68
CA ILE A 76 -8.30 6.23 -9.95
C ILE A 76 -8.27 7.65 -10.54
N ASN A 77 -7.09 8.20 -10.76
CA ASN A 77 -6.93 9.56 -11.29
C ASN A 77 -7.40 9.72 -12.73
N ARG A 78 -7.34 8.64 -13.54
CA ARG A 78 -7.91 8.61 -14.89
C ARG A 78 -9.44 8.66 -14.83
N HIS A 79 -10.05 7.76 -14.05
CA HIS A 79 -11.50 7.74 -13.88
C HIS A 79 -12.05 8.99 -13.18
N ALA A 80 -11.29 9.55 -12.24
CA ALA A 80 -11.65 10.81 -11.58
C ALA A 80 -11.76 11.98 -12.58
N ALA A 81 -10.88 12.04 -13.58
CA ALA A 81 -10.96 13.03 -14.64
C ALA A 81 -12.20 12.85 -15.54
N GLU A 82 -12.60 11.60 -15.78
CA GLU A 82 -13.80 11.25 -16.58
C GLU A 82 -15.12 11.61 -15.85
N CYS A 83 -15.18 11.46 -14.53
CA CYS A 83 -16.39 11.71 -13.73
C CYS A 83 -16.37 12.99 -12.87
N GLY A 84 -15.40 13.88 -13.09
CA GLY A 84 -15.30 15.17 -12.37
C GLY A 84 -14.98 15.06 -10.87
N LYS A 85 -14.32 13.99 -10.43
CA LYS A 85 -13.87 13.79 -9.05
C LYS A 85 -12.47 14.38 -8.83
N PRO A 86 -12.13 14.79 -7.59
CA PRO A 86 -10.79 15.25 -7.28
C PRO A 86 -9.76 14.12 -7.44
N LYS A 87 -8.60 14.44 -7.99
CA LYS A 87 -7.48 13.50 -8.09
C LYS A 87 -6.91 13.19 -6.70
N ILE A 88 -6.58 11.93 -6.47
CA ILE A 88 -5.84 11.53 -5.27
C ILE A 88 -4.36 11.87 -5.43
N ARG A 89 -3.77 12.39 -4.35
CA ARG A 89 -2.37 12.80 -4.32
C ARG A 89 -1.49 11.55 -4.18
N THR A 90 -0.84 11.14 -5.26
CA THR A 90 0.23 10.14 -5.19
C THR A 90 1.45 10.77 -4.54
N LEU A 91 1.84 10.30 -3.34
CA LEU A 91 3.02 10.79 -2.60
C LEU A 91 4.34 10.38 -3.25
N TYR A 92 4.31 9.44 -4.21
CA TYR A 92 5.49 8.97 -4.92
C TYR A 92 5.74 9.88 -6.13
N ARG A 93 6.56 10.91 -5.92
CA ARG A 93 7.11 11.73 -7.01
C ARG A 93 8.05 10.83 -7.83
N LYS A 94 7.89 10.79 -9.16
CA LYS A 94 8.92 10.23 -10.05
C LYS A 94 10.24 10.95 -9.72
N GLY A 95 11.17 10.23 -9.09
CA GLY A 95 12.57 10.63 -8.96
C GLY A 95 13.29 10.31 -10.25
#